data_AF-A0A939RTZ4-F1
#
_entry.id   AF-A0A939RTZ4-F1
#
_cell.length_a   1.000
_cell.length_b   1.000
_cell.length_c   1.000
_cell.angle_alpha   90.00
_cell.angle_beta   90.00
_cell.angle_gamma   90.00
#
_symmetry.space_group_name_H-M   'P 1'
#
loop_
_entity.id
_entity.type
_entity.pdbx_description
1 polymer ?
#
loop_
_entity_poly.entity_id
_entity_poly.type
_entity_poly.pdbx_seq_one_letter_code
_entity_poly.pdbx_strand_id
1 'polypeptide(L)'
;MAPARPRALRALVTGGAVVLLLAACQTGSEEVAPSEPVPPTATEEPAQSPDPTPEPSGSAPEPSAEEGANTLTNGDNSILEPAPGAVLTGPDVTVSGEGTAFEANLNYHVLRTGTEEVVGEIGYTMAGANGEIGPWEIALTLDPGTYTVQVWEPNASDGEGEAGPFINLVEVTFTVE
;
A
#
# COMPACT_ATOMS: atom_id res chain seq x y z
N MET A 1 -7.12 38.59 -23.47
CA MET A 1 -7.05 39.57 -22.36
C MET A 1 -8.43 39.63 -21.73
N ALA A 2 -8.70 38.79 -20.72
CA ALA A 2 -10.01 38.65 -20.08
C ALA A 2 -9.97 39.26 -18.68
N PRO A 3 -11.05 39.92 -18.20
CA PRO A 3 -11.01 40.67 -16.94
C PRO A 3 -11.12 39.75 -15.71
N ALA A 4 -10.24 40.04 -14.74
CA ALA A 4 -10.25 39.50 -13.39
C ALA A 4 -11.56 39.83 -12.65
N ARG A 5 -12.11 38.85 -11.92
CA ARG A 5 -13.21 39.07 -10.96
C ARG A 5 -12.65 39.09 -9.53
N PRO A 6 -12.86 40.16 -8.75
CA PRO A 6 -12.42 40.23 -7.37
C PRO A 6 -13.47 39.67 -6.39
N ARG A 7 -12.93 38.96 -5.39
CA ARG A 7 -13.26 38.85 -3.95
C ARG A 7 -14.72 39.02 -3.48
N ALA A 8 -15.14 38.06 -2.64
CA ALA A 8 -15.93 38.38 -1.44
C ALA A 8 -15.45 37.55 -0.24
N LEU A 9 -14.88 38.27 0.74
CA LEU A 9 -14.67 37.88 2.13
C LEU A 9 -16.03 37.79 2.86
N ARG A 10 -16.17 36.88 3.83
CA ARG A 10 -16.84 37.02 5.15
C ARG A 10 -16.95 35.63 5.79
N ALA A 11 -16.19 35.28 6.83
CA ALA A 11 -16.20 35.75 8.23
C ALA A 11 -17.11 34.90 9.14
N LEU A 12 -16.45 34.29 10.14
CA LEU A 12 -16.86 34.02 11.52
C LEU A 12 -18.11 33.17 11.80
N VAL A 13 -17.98 32.21 12.73
CA VAL A 13 -18.82 32.00 13.95
C VAL A 13 -18.33 30.70 14.62
N THR A 14 -17.62 30.81 15.75
CA THR A 14 -18.10 30.47 17.13
C THR A 14 -18.21 28.96 17.34
N GLY A 15 -17.32 28.30 18.08
CA GLY A 15 -17.15 28.48 19.53
C GLY A 15 -17.99 27.42 20.24
N GLY A 16 -17.36 26.35 20.73
CA GLY A 16 -18.02 25.26 21.42
C GLY A 16 -17.03 24.36 22.15
N ALA A 17 -16.48 24.87 23.26
CA ALA A 17 -15.78 24.04 24.23
C ALA A 17 -16.82 23.23 25.02
N VAL A 18 -16.80 21.91 24.90
CA VAL A 18 -17.50 20.99 25.82
C VAL A 18 -16.44 20.26 26.63
N VAL A 19 -16.53 20.48 27.94
CA VAL A 19 -15.64 20.00 29.00
C VAL A 19 -16.47 19.12 29.93
N LEU A 20 -15.85 18.04 30.44
CA LEU A 20 -16.30 17.08 31.49
C LEU A 20 -17.29 15.99 31.01
N LEU A 21 -17.11 14.70 31.32
CA LEU A 21 -16.94 14.11 32.66
C LEU A 21 -16.20 12.76 32.67
N LEU A 22 -15.65 12.46 33.84
CA LEU A 22 -14.89 11.28 34.25
C LEU A 22 -15.72 10.00 34.44
N ALA A 23 -14.98 8.88 34.51
CA ALA A 23 -15.12 7.72 35.41
C ALA A 23 -15.90 6.48 34.93
N ALA A 24 -15.16 5.36 34.80
CA ALA A 24 -15.39 4.04 35.45
C ALA A 24 -14.51 2.99 34.72
N CYS A 25 -13.36 2.56 35.24
CA CYS A 25 -13.20 1.39 36.10
C CYS A 25 -14.04 0.17 35.72
N GLN A 26 -13.45 -0.79 35.00
CA GLN A 26 -13.69 -2.19 35.34
C GLN A 26 -12.43 -3.04 35.08
N THR A 27 -11.74 -3.31 36.18
CA THR A 27 -10.76 -4.37 36.35
C THR A 27 -11.42 -5.72 36.06
N GLY A 28 -10.96 -6.40 35.02
CA GLY A 28 -11.25 -7.81 34.76
C GLY A 28 -9.94 -8.58 34.66
N SER A 29 -9.45 -9.07 35.79
CA SER A 29 -8.35 -10.04 35.85
C SER A 29 -8.92 -11.41 35.52
N GLU A 30 -8.62 -11.94 34.34
CA GLU A 30 -8.85 -13.34 34.03
C GLU A 30 -7.51 -14.06 34.05
N GLU A 31 -7.22 -14.64 35.21
CA GLU A 31 -6.10 -15.54 35.48
C GLU A 31 -6.41 -16.89 34.83
N VAL A 32 -5.88 -17.11 33.62
CA VAL A 32 -5.93 -18.42 32.97
C VAL A 32 -4.77 -19.24 33.53
N ALA A 33 -5.11 -20.27 34.29
CA ALA A 33 -4.19 -21.23 34.85
C ALA A 33 -3.35 -21.96 33.77
N PRO A 34 -2.07 -22.28 34.05
CA PRO A 34 -1.20 -22.96 33.12
C PRO A 34 -1.63 -24.41 32.92
N SER A 35 -1.93 -24.80 31.69
CA SER A 35 -2.11 -26.21 31.33
C SER A 35 -0.74 -26.87 31.17
N GLU A 36 -0.52 -27.93 31.93
CA GLU A 36 0.67 -28.78 31.93
C GLU A 36 0.95 -29.44 30.56
N PRO A 37 2.23 -29.77 30.27
CA PRO A 37 2.66 -30.30 28.98
C PRO A 37 2.28 -31.78 28.79
N VAL A 38 1.71 -32.10 27.63
CA VAL A 38 1.50 -33.48 27.15
C VAL A 38 2.79 -34.01 26.46
N PRO A 39 3.22 -35.24 26.74
CA PRO A 39 4.41 -35.84 26.14
C PRO A 39 4.21 -36.25 24.66
N PRO A 40 5.29 -36.28 23.85
CA PRO A 40 5.21 -36.62 22.43
C PRO A 40 5.09 -38.13 22.23
N THR A 41 4.22 -38.57 21.32
CA THR A 41 4.12 -39.98 20.92
C THR A 41 4.10 -40.10 19.38
N ALA A 42 4.87 -41.08 18.92
CA ALA A 42 4.90 -41.73 17.61
C ALA A 42 5.75 -41.09 16.49
N THR A 43 7.00 -41.58 16.45
CA THR A 43 7.75 -41.95 15.23
C THR A 43 6.91 -42.85 14.32
N GLU A 44 6.76 -42.48 13.05
CA GLU A 44 6.63 -43.43 11.93
C GLU A 44 7.47 -42.92 10.74
N GLU A 45 8.43 -43.74 10.34
CA GLU A 45 9.18 -43.73 9.08
C GLU A 45 8.83 -45.08 8.41
N PRO A 46 8.39 -45.14 7.14
CA PRO A 46 9.38 -45.31 6.07
C PRO A 46 9.08 -44.62 4.72
N ALA A 47 10.19 -44.45 4.02
CA ALA A 47 10.39 -43.87 2.70
C ALA A 47 9.50 -44.47 1.59
N GLN A 48 8.93 -43.59 0.77
CA GLN A 48 8.52 -43.91 -0.59
C GLN A 48 9.44 -43.15 -1.54
N SER A 49 10.20 -43.91 -2.33
CA SER A 49 11.05 -43.44 -3.41
C SER A 49 10.18 -43.13 -4.63
N PRO A 50 10.11 -41.87 -5.13
CA PRO A 50 9.51 -41.61 -6.43
C PRO A 50 10.49 -41.96 -7.56
N ASP A 51 9.97 -42.68 -8.56
CA ASP A 51 10.57 -42.92 -9.87
C ASP A 51 10.98 -41.59 -10.56
N PRO A 52 12.14 -41.51 -11.24
CA PRO A 52 12.47 -40.36 -12.06
C PRO A 52 11.61 -40.34 -13.33
N THR A 53 10.70 -39.37 -13.38
CA THR A 53 9.96 -39.01 -14.60
C THR A 53 10.93 -38.36 -15.60
N PRO A 54 10.90 -38.71 -16.90
CA PRO A 54 11.77 -38.08 -17.89
C PRO A 54 11.43 -36.60 -18.04
N GLU A 55 12.42 -35.73 -17.81
CA GLU A 55 12.36 -34.30 -18.09
C GLU A 55 12.11 -34.08 -19.60
N PRO A 56 11.02 -33.42 -20.01
CA PRO A 56 10.98 -32.84 -21.34
C PRO A 56 12.00 -31.69 -21.36
N SER A 57 13.08 -31.89 -22.11
CA SER A 57 14.00 -30.83 -22.54
C SER A 57 13.26 -29.89 -23.50
N GLY A 58 12.34 -29.10 -22.96
CA GLY A 58 11.81 -27.93 -23.61
C GLY A 58 12.74 -26.77 -23.28
N SER A 59 13.50 -26.30 -24.27
CA SER A 59 14.06 -24.95 -24.23
C SER A 59 12.89 -23.99 -24.05
N ALA A 60 12.61 -23.62 -22.80
CA ALA A 60 11.83 -22.45 -22.50
C ALA A 60 12.61 -21.26 -23.11
N PRO A 61 11.99 -20.43 -23.96
CA PRO A 61 12.63 -19.18 -24.34
C PRO A 61 12.88 -18.42 -23.04
N GLU A 62 14.15 -18.06 -22.78
CA GLU A 62 14.47 -17.05 -21.78
C GLU A 62 13.60 -15.82 -22.11
N PRO A 63 12.67 -15.38 -21.23
CA PRO A 63 12.07 -14.09 -21.40
C PRO A 63 13.19 -13.08 -21.17
N SER A 64 13.81 -12.65 -22.28
CA SER A 64 14.67 -11.49 -22.34
C SER A 64 13.76 -10.29 -22.05
N ALA A 65 13.57 -10.03 -20.76
CA ALA A 65 12.81 -8.92 -20.24
C ALA A 65 13.37 -7.61 -20.82
N GLU A 66 12.49 -6.82 -21.42
CA GLU A 66 12.63 -5.38 -21.47
C GLU A 66 12.44 -4.85 -20.02
N GLU A 67 13.38 -5.21 -19.14
CA GLU A 67 13.38 -4.92 -17.71
C GLU A 67 13.58 -3.40 -17.56
N GLY A 68 12.51 -2.67 -17.23
CA GLY A 68 12.56 -1.23 -16.93
C GLY A 68 11.73 -0.31 -17.82
N ALA A 69 11.08 -0.80 -18.89
CA ALA A 69 10.22 0.07 -19.72
C ALA A 69 8.89 0.46 -19.05
N ASN A 70 8.49 -0.25 -17.99
CA ASN A 70 7.19 -0.08 -17.33
C ASN A 70 7.29 0.35 -15.86
N THR A 71 8.50 0.56 -15.33
CA THR A 71 8.69 0.97 -13.94
C THR A 71 8.51 2.49 -13.81
N LEU A 72 7.71 2.91 -12.83
CA LEU A 72 7.47 4.32 -12.53
C LEU A 72 8.25 4.70 -11.27
N THR A 73 9.30 5.52 -11.40
CA THR A 73 10.21 5.85 -10.29
C THR A 73 10.27 7.36 -10.03
N ASN A 74 10.32 7.74 -8.76
CA ASN A 74 10.62 9.10 -8.31
C ASN A 74 11.38 9.04 -6.98
N GLY A 75 12.61 9.56 -6.96
CA GLY A 75 13.49 9.38 -5.81
C GLY A 75 13.75 7.89 -5.55
N ASP A 76 13.62 7.48 -4.28
CA ASP A 76 13.81 6.09 -3.86
C ASP A 76 12.51 5.26 -3.91
N ASN A 77 11.41 5.82 -4.42
CA ASN A 77 10.12 5.14 -4.51
C ASN A 77 9.80 4.74 -5.97
N SER A 78 9.24 3.55 -6.17
CA SER A 78 8.88 3.04 -7.49
C SER A 78 7.67 2.11 -7.48
N ILE A 79 6.87 2.14 -8.54
CA ILE A 79 5.81 1.16 -8.84
C ILE A 79 6.31 0.20 -9.91
N LEU A 80 6.25 -1.09 -9.61
CA LEU A 80 6.65 -2.18 -10.51
C LEU A 80 5.45 -2.81 -11.21
N GLU A 81 4.37 -3.04 -10.46
CA GLU A 81 3.11 -3.56 -10.99
C GLU A 81 1.90 -2.79 -10.43
N PRO A 82 0.84 -2.58 -11.22
CA PRO A 82 0.74 -2.93 -12.64
C PRO A 82 1.57 -1.99 -13.53
N ALA A 83 1.77 -2.39 -14.79
CA ALA A 83 2.31 -1.48 -15.79
C ALA A 83 1.32 -0.32 -16.08
N PRO A 84 1.81 0.88 -16.49
CA PRO A 84 0.94 1.98 -16.88
C PRO A 84 -0.06 1.58 -17.99
N GLY A 85 -1.34 1.81 -17.74
CA GLY A 85 -2.43 1.48 -18.66
C GLY A 85 -2.82 -0.01 -18.70
N ALA A 86 -2.32 -0.83 -17.78
CA ALA A 86 -2.70 -2.23 -17.70
C ALA A 86 -4.22 -2.42 -17.48
N VAL A 87 -4.73 -3.56 -17.93
CA VAL A 87 -6.09 -4.03 -17.65
C VAL A 87 -5.97 -5.24 -16.74
N LEU A 88 -6.57 -5.16 -15.56
CA LEU A 88 -6.54 -6.17 -14.51
C LEU A 88 -7.92 -6.81 -14.35
N THR A 89 -7.94 -8.11 -14.03
CA THR A 89 -9.18 -8.80 -13.68
C THR A 89 -9.53 -8.48 -12.23
N GLY A 90 -10.70 -7.89 -12.01
CA GLY A 90 -11.20 -7.54 -10.68
C GLY A 90 -11.97 -8.66 -9.98
N PRO A 91 -12.48 -8.38 -8.77
CA PRO A 91 -12.38 -7.10 -8.07
C PRO A 91 -11.07 -6.95 -7.27
N ASP A 92 -10.37 -8.05 -6.99
CA ASP A 92 -9.17 -8.04 -6.16
C ASP A 92 -7.93 -7.83 -7.03
N VAL A 93 -7.24 -6.71 -6.81
CA VAL A 93 -6.04 -6.32 -7.55
C VAL A 93 -4.91 -5.95 -6.61
N THR A 94 -3.68 -6.21 -7.06
CA THR A 94 -2.47 -5.90 -6.31
C THR A 94 -1.67 -4.83 -7.03
N VAL A 95 -1.20 -3.83 -6.28
CA VAL A 95 -0.20 -2.87 -6.72
C VAL A 95 1.05 -3.10 -5.89
N SER A 96 2.19 -3.22 -6.54
CA SER A 96 3.46 -3.53 -5.88
C SER A 96 4.59 -2.64 -6.40
N GLY A 97 5.61 -2.51 -5.57
CA GLY A 97 6.77 -1.72 -5.91
C GLY A 97 7.88 -1.84 -4.87
N GLU A 98 8.80 -0.89 -4.95
CA GLU A 98 9.93 -0.79 -4.02
C GLU A 98 10.03 0.65 -3.52
N GLY A 99 10.43 0.81 -2.26
CA GLY A 99 10.55 2.12 -1.66
C GLY A 99 11.23 2.12 -0.30
N THR A 100 11.47 3.32 0.22
CA THR A 100 11.92 3.53 1.59
C THR A 100 11.24 4.74 2.19
N ALA A 101 11.02 4.71 3.51
CA ALA A 101 10.62 5.87 4.30
C ALA A 101 11.37 5.88 5.64
N PHE A 102 11.25 6.94 6.45
CA PHE A 102 11.92 7.01 7.75
C PHE A 102 11.55 5.82 8.66
N GLU A 103 10.26 5.46 8.72
CA GLU A 103 9.74 4.35 9.54
C GLU A 103 9.12 3.24 8.69
N ALA A 104 9.60 3.06 7.45
CA ALA A 104 9.04 2.12 6.47
C ALA A 104 7.57 2.29 6.08
N ASN A 105 6.92 3.38 6.52
CA ASN A 105 5.55 3.67 6.11
C ASN A 105 5.53 4.54 4.85
N LEU A 106 5.00 4.00 3.76
CA LEU A 106 4.59 4.78 2.59
C LEU A 106 3.08 5.00 2.65
N ASN A 107 2.63 6.21 2.38
CA ASN A 107 1.21 6.52 2.27
C ASN A 107 0.73 6.21 0.85
N TYR A 108 -0.54 5.83 0.72
CA TYR A 108 -1.17 5.72 -0.58
C TYR A 108 -2.64 6.13 -0.55
N HIS A 109 -3.16 6.45 -1.72
CA HIS A 109 -4.60 6.49 -1.96
C HIS A 109 -4.93 6.06 -3.40
N VAL A 110 -6.22 5.84 -3.66
CA VAL A 110 -6.72 5.43 -4.97
C VAL A 110 -7.70 6.49 -5.44
N LEU A 111 -7.53 6.99 -6.65
CA LEU A 111 -8.40 7.97 -7.28
C LEU A 111 -9.18 7.32 -8.42
N ARG A 112 -10.44 7.70 -8.63
CA ARG A 112 -11.13 7.39 -9.89
C ARG A 112 -10.61 8.33 -10.98
N THR A 113 -10.13 7.76 -12.09
CA THR A 113 -9.47 8.54 -13.15
C THR A 113 -10.38 9.64 -13.72
N GLY A 114 -9.82 10.83 -13.90
CA GLY A 114 -10.55 12.00 -14.37
C GLY A 114 -11.33 12.75 -13.28
N THR A 115 -11.18 12.34 -12.02
CA THR A 115 -11.79 12.99 -10.85
C THR A 115 -10.74 13.19 -9.75
N GLU A 116 -11.09 14.00 -8.74
CA GLU A 116 -10.32 14.11 -7.48
C GLU A 116 -10.95 13.23 -6.37
N GLU A 117 -11.84 12.31 -6.74
CA GLU A 117 -12.54 11.42 -5.80
C GLU A 117 -11.58 10.33 -5.32
N VAL A 118 -11.28 10.35 -4.03
CA VAL A 118 -10.59 9.24 -3.35
C VAL A 118 -11.57 8.09 -3.15
N VAL A 119 -11.16 6.91 -3.61
CA VAL A 119 -11.88 5.65 -3.46
C VAL A 119 -11.42 5.02 -2.15
N GLY A 120 -12.28 5.07 -1.14
CA GLY A 120 -11.98 4.59 0.21
C GLY A 120 -11.25 5.62 1.06
N GLU A 121 -10.46 5.13 2.03
CA GLU A 121 -9.63 5.96 2.92
C GLU A 121 -8.18 5.99 2.42
N ILE A 122 -7.42 7.03 2.82
CA ILE A 122 -5.97 7.05 2.63
C ILE A 122 -5.37 5.94 3.50
N GLY A 123 -4.56 5.07 2.88
CA GLY A 123 -3.91 3.95 3.53
C GLY A 123 -2.40 4.12 3.66
N TYR A 124 -1.76 3.11 4.22
CA TYR A 124 -0.30 3.00 4.24
C TYR A 124 0.14 1.55 3.97
N THR A 125 1.34 1.41 3.43
CA THR A 125 2.01 0.12 3.21
C THR A 125 3.41 0.13 3.80
N MET A 126 3.93 -1.06 4.13
CA MET A 126 5.27 -1.24 4.66
C MET A 126 6.26 -1.45 3.51
N ALA A 127 7.33 -0.68 3.51
CA ALA A 127 8.45 -0.76 2.56
C ALA A 127 9.77 -0.93 3.32
N GLY A 128 10.89 -0.46 2.74
CA GLY A 128 12.17 -0.35 3.43
C GLY A 128 12.26 0.88 4.36
N ALA A 129 13.28 0.91 5.23
CA ALA A 129 13.41 1.94 6.28
C ALA A 129 14.77 2.65 6.24
N ASN A 130 14.80 3.92 6.67
CA ASN A 130 16.04 4.68 6.89
C ASN A 130 16.98 4.73 5.67
N GLY A 131 16.42 4.74 4.46
CA GLY A 131 17.17 4.77 3.21
C GLY A 131 17.52 3.39 2.65
N GLU A 132 17.21 2.31 3.35
CA GLU A 132 17.26 0.96 2.80
C GLU A 132 15.98 0.73 1.98
N ILE A 133 16.09 0.52 0.68
CA ILE A 133 14.96 0.24 -0.22
C ILE A 133 14.46 -1.19 0.02
N GLY A 134 13.15 -1.34 0.19
CA GLY A 134 12.50 -2.63 0.38
C GLY A 134 11.19 -2.73 -0.42
N PRO A 135 10.69 -3.96 -0.64
CA PRO A 135 9.46 -4.17 -1.39
C PRO A 135 8.25 -3.70 -0.58
N TRP A 136 7.21 -3.26 -1.28
CA TRP A 136 5.90 -2.97 -0.71
C TRP A 136 4.79 -3.54 -1.60
N GLU A 137 3.66 -3.84 -0.98
CA GLU A 137 2.47 -4.37 -1.65
C GLU A 137 1.21 -3.70 -1.10
N ILE A 138 0.25 -3.43 -1.97
CA ILE A 138 -1.08 -2.90 -1.62
C ILE A 138 -2.12 -3.81 -2.29
N ALA A 139 -2.91 -4.50 -1.46
CA ALA A 139 -4.07 -5.25 -1.91
C ALA A 139 -5.32 -4.35 -1.92
N LEU A 140 -6.01 -4.29 -3.05
CA LEU A 140 -7.19 -3.45 -3.27
C LEU A 140 -8.36 -4.31 -3.73
N THR A 141 -9.56 -4.01 -3.24
CA THR A 141 -10.82 -4.53 -3.79
C THR A 141 -11.55 -3.37 -4.47
N LEU A 142 -11.63 -3.41 -5.80
CA LEU A 142 -12.18 -2.33 -6.63
C LEU A 142 -13.30 -2.87 -7.51
N ASP A 143 -14.37 -2.09 -7.66
CA ASP A 143 -15.35 -2.31 -8.72
C ASP A 143 -14.72 -2.11 -10.12
N PRO A 144 -15.32 -2.63 -11.20
CA PRO A 144 -14.85 -2.35 -12.55
C PRO A 144 -14.79 -0.85 -12.85
N GLY A 145 -13.67 -0.39 -13.43
CA GLY A 145 -13.42 1.02 -13.69
C GLY A 145 -11.95 1.36 -13.96
N THR A 146 -11.64 2.64 -14.21
CA THR A 146 -10.27 3.13 -14.36
C THR A 146 -9.84 3.92 -13.12
N TYR A 147 -8.67 3.58 -12.60
CA TYR A 147 -8.16 4.08 -11.34
C TYR A 147 -6.72 4.58 -11.47
N THR A 148 -6.36 5.54 -10.62
CA THR A 148 -4.99 6.01 -10.44
C THR A 148 -4.59 5.75 -8.99
N VAL A 149 -3.54 4.97 -8.77
CA VAL A 149 -2.95 4.76 -7.44
C VAL A 149 -1.75 5.68 -7.29
N GLN A 150 -1.71 6.41 -6.18
CA GLN A 150 -0.61 7.29 -5.83
C GLN A 150 0.04 6.80 -4.54
N VAL A 151 1.37 6.70 -4.51
CA VAL A 151 2.17 6.25 -3.36
C VAL A 151 3.26 7.29 -3.09
N TRP A 152 3.44 7.68 -1.82
CA TRP A 152 4.39 8.72 -1.45
C TRP A 152 4.97 8.54 -0.04
N GLU A 153 6.11 9.18 0.19
CA GLU A 153 6.74 9.23 1.51
C GLU A 153 6.04 10.24 2.43
N PRO A 154 5.81 9.91 3.72
CA PRO A 154 5.25 10.84 4.67
C PRO A 154 6.18 12.04 4.89
N ASN A 155 5.60 13.24 4.95
CA ASN A 155 6.35 14.44 5.31
C ASN A 155 6.58 14.48 6.82
N ALA A 156 7.76 14.02 7.26
CA ALA A 156 8.15 14.00 8.67
C ALA A 156 8.35 15.40 9.29
N SER A 157 8.40 16.46 8.47
CA SER A 157 8.57 17.84 8.95
C SER A 157 7.25 18.48 9.39
N ASP A 158 6.13 17.77 9.42
CA ASP A 158 4.80 18.32 9.75
C ASP A 158 4.45 19.56 8.88
N GLY A 159 4.87 19.53 7.61
CA GLY A 159 4.69 20.63 6.67
C GLY A 159 5.73 21.75 6.75
N GLU A 160 6.71 21.67 7.64
CA GLU A 160 7.90 22.55 7.66
C GLU A 160 8.88 22.14 6.55
N GLY A 161 8.49 22.35 5.29
CA GLY A 161 9.34 22.06 4.13
C GLY A 161 8.75 22.57 2.81
N GLU A 162 9.61 22.85 1.83
CA GLU A 162 9.19 23.30 0.50
C GLU A 162 8.61 22.17 -0.38
N ALA A 163 8.70 20.91 0.06
CA ALA A 163 8.40 19.72 -0.73
C ALA A 163 6.89 19.48 -1.01
N GLY A 164 5.99 20.36 -0.56
CA GLY A 164 4.55 20.15 -0.70
C GLY A 164 4.04 18.96 0.12
N PRO A 165 2.79 18.50 -0.12
CA PRO A 165 2.18 17.44 0.67
C PRO A 165 2.67 16.02 0.33
N PHE A 166 3.28 15.83 -0.85
CA PHE A 166 3.67 14.51 -1.36
C PHE A 166 5.16 14.48 -1.69
N ILE A 167 5.94 13.77 -0.87
CA ILE A 167 7.37 13.56 -1.09
C ILE A 167 7.56 12.29 -1.93
N ASN A 168 8.39 12.36 -2.97
CA ASN A 168 8.71 11.21 -3.84
C ASN A 168 7.46 10.47 -4.34
N LEU A 169 6.46 11.25 -4.75
CA LEU A 169 5.20 10.73 -5.31
C LEU A 169 5.48 9.94 -6.59
N VAL A 170 4.97 8.71 -6.62
CA VAL A 170 4.81 7.89 -7.82
C VAL A 170 3.34 7.57 -8.03
N GLU A 171 2.93 7.44 -9.29
CA GLU A 171 1.54 7.17 -9.63
C GLU A 171 1.41 6.25 -10.84
N VAL A 172 0.43 5.34 -10.79
CA VAL A 172 0.10 4.44 -11.90
C VAL A 172 -1.39 4.50 -12.19
N THR A 173 -1.76 4.48 -13.47
CA THR A 173 -3.15 4.36 -13.90
C THR A 173 -3.38 3.02 -14.56
N PHE A 174 -4.47 2.34 -14.21
CA PHE A 174 -4.88 1.05 -14.78
C PHE A 174 -6.41 0.91 -14.80
N THR A 175 -6.90 -0.11 -15.49
CA THR A 175 -8.32 -0.46 -15.58
C THR A 175 -8.59 -1.80 -14.90
N VAL A 176 -9.72 -1.92 -14.21
CA VAL A 176 -10.26 -3.13 -13.62
C VAL A 176 -11.50 -3.55 -14.41
N GLU A 177 -11.56 -4.81 -14.85
CA GLU A 177 -12.69 -5.42 -15.55
C GLU A 177 -13.30 -6.61 -14.79
#